data_AF-A0A395CRC3-F1
#
_entry.id   AF-A0A395CRC3-F1
#
_cell.length_a   1.000
_cell.length_b   1.000
_cell.length_c   1.000
_cell.angle_alpha   90.00
_cell.angle_beta   90.00
_cell.angle_gamma   90.00
#
_symmetry.space_group_name_H-M   'P 1'
#
loop_
_entity.id
_entity.type
_entity.pdbx_description
1 polymer ?
#
loop_
_entity_poly.entity_id
_entity_poly.type
_entity_poly.pdbx_seq_one_letter_code
_entity_poly.pdbx_strand_id
1 'polypeptide(L)'
;MFGYALFSISIVVAALASLRVDARERIEWRREERPYLEARSKEAESDAMVRASCALQGRIQLRLGAYFGIGRGEGEPVSITVDSGAKTASVKGVSKFSPDSEMTGGTELVAEVGLDDPVVDILFSGRQVTIVTPGKKKERLLDADASGVTKKFVDDCRGR
;
A
#
# COMPACT_ATOMS: atom_id res chain seq x y z
N MET A 1 -21.31 -54.20 -75.96
CA MET A 1 -20.00 -53.71 -76.42
C MET A 1 -19.66 -52.52 -75.53
N PHE A 2 -18.67 -52.70 -74.67
CA PHE A 2 -18.25 -51.76 -73.63
C PHE A 2 -17.55 -50.53 -74.25
N GLY A 3 -17.75 -49.36 -73.66
CA GLY A 3 -17.01 -48.14 -73.98
C GLY A 3 -17.03 -47.19 -72.80
N TYR A 4 -16.06 -47.34 -71.90
CA TYR A 4 -15.82 -46.48 -70.74
C TYR A 4 -15.00 -45.25 -71.12
N ALA A 5 -15.05 -44.26 -70.22
CA ALA A 5 -14.08 -43.20 -69.96
C ALA A 5 -14.33 -41.88 -70.75
N LEU A 6 -14.20 -40.69 -70.18
CA LEU A 6 -13.34 -40.23 -69.08
C LEU A 6 -14.06 -39.13 -68.27
N PHE A 7 -14.06 -39.26 -66.94
CA PHE A 7 -14.43 -38.19 -66.01
C PHE A 7 -13.32 -37.14 -65.99
N SER A 8 -13.60 -35.90 -66.41
CA SER A 8 -12.72 -34.75 -66.16
C SER A 8 -12.84 -34.33 -64.70
N ILE A 9 -11.82 -34.64 -63.90
CA ILE A 9 -11.69 -34.15 -62.53
C ILE A 9 -10.96 -32.80 -62.61
N SER A 10 -11.71 -31.70 -62.54
CA SER A 10 -11.15 -30.37 -62.35
C SER A 10 -10.71 -30.24 -60.88
N ILE A 11 -9.40 -30.28 -60.64
CA ILE A 11 -8.82 -30.01 -59.32
C ILE A 11 -8.85 -28.50 -59.10
N VAL A 12 -9.75 -28.01 -58.27
CA VAL A 12 -9.72 -26.64 -57.76
C VAL A 12 -8.78 -26.63 -56.55
N VAL A 13 -7.52 -26.24 -56.77
CA VAL A 13 -6.58 -25.96 -55.67
C VAL A 13 -6.92 -24.57 -55.12
N ALA A 14 -7.87 -24.50 -54.17
CA ALA A 14 -8.09 -23.31 -53.38
C ALA A 14 -6.92 -23.17 -52.41
N ALA A 15 -5.96 -22.30 -52.75
CA ALA A 15 -4.91 -21.87 -51.83
C ALA A 15 -5.57 -21.13 -50.66
N LEU A 16 -5.81 -21.84 -49.55
CA LEU A 16 -6.13 -21.24 -48.26
C LEU A 16 -4.91 -20.42 -47.83
N ALA A 17 -4.92 -19.13 -48.15
CA ALA A 17 -4.02 -18.15 -47.57
C ALA A 17 -4.35 -18.08 -46.07
N SER A 18 -3.56 -18.78 -45.26
CA SER A 18 -3.60 -18.71 -43.81
C SER A 18 -3.26 -17.29 -43.37
N LEU A 19 -4.29 -16.45 -43.22
CA LEU A 19 -4.19 -15.18 -42.51
C LEU A 19 -3.74 -15.51 -41.08
N ARG A 20 -2.45 -15.37 -40.81
CA ARG A 20 -1.95 -15.33 -39.44
C ARG A 20 -2.48 -14.04 -38.84
N VAL A 21 -3.59 -14.15 -38.13
CA VAL A 21 -3.99 -13.13 -37.16
C VAL A 21 -2.94 -13.23 -36.06
N ASP A 22 -1.88 -12.41 -36.18
CA ASP A 22 -1.03 -12.09 -35.05
C ASP A 22 -1.91 -11.36 -34.03
N ALA A 23 -2.61 -12.13 -33.20
CA ALA A 23 -3.22 -11.63 -32.00
C ALA A 23 -2.06 -11.25 -31.06
N ARG A 24 -1.44 -10.09 -31.33
CA ARG A 24 -0.60 -9.41 -30.35
C ARG A 24 -1.50 -9.13 -29.17
N GLU A 25 -1.36 -9.96 -28.14
CA GLU A 25 -1.99 -9.77 -26.85
C GLU A 25 -1.68 -8.33 -26.43
N ARG A 26 -2.72 -7.47 -26.45
CA ARG A 26 -2.55 -6.06 -26.14
C ARG A 26 -2.30 -5.97 -24.65
N ILE A 27 -1.05 -5.70 -24.28
CA ILE A 27 -0.69 -5.45 -22.88
C ILE A 27 -1.41 -4.19 -22.42
N GLU A 28 -2.45 -4.35 -21.60
CA GLU A 28 -3.16 -3.25 -20.97
C GLU A 28 -2.44 -2.87 -19.68
N TRP A 29 -1.81 -1.70 -19.67
CA TRP A 29 -1.23 -1.14 -18.46
C TRP A 29 -2.29 -0.38 -17.70
N ARG A 30 -2.61 -0.83 -16.48
CA ARG A 30 -3.43 -0.07 -15.53
C ARG A 30 -2.56 0.52 -14.43
N ARG A 31 -2.81 1.80 -14.14
CA ARG A 31 -2.27 2.50 -12.99
C ARG A 31 -3.42 2.70 -12.00
N GLU A 32 -3.28 2.17 -10.80
CA GLU A 32 -4.21 2.42 -9.71
C GLU A 32 -3.59 3.41 -8.72
N GLU A 33 -4.22 4.57 -8.56
CA GLU A 33 -3.95 5.44 -7.43
C GLU A 33 -4.48 4.78 -6.16
N ARG A 34 -3.67 4.70 -5.11
CA ARG A 34 -4.06 4.10 -3.83
C ARG A 34 -4.34 5.21 -2.82
N PRO A 35 -5.39 5.12 -1.99
CA PRO A 35 -5.63 6.09 -0.95
C PRO A 35 -4.41 6.19 -0.05
N TYR A 36 -4.07 7.43 0.29
CA TYR A 36 -2.90 7.79 1.07
C TYR A 36 -3.32 8.79 2.15
N LEU A 37 -2.76 8.61 3.33
CA LEU A 37 -2.96 9.49 4.47
C LEU A 37 -1.60 9.82 5.07
N GLU A 38 -1.41 11.09 5.41
CA GLU A 38 -0.22 11.58 6.10
C GLU A 38 -0.61 12.54 7.22
N ALA A 39 0.04 12.39 8.37
CA ALA A 39 -0.01 13.35 9.47
C ALA A 39 1.40 13.89 9.72
N ARG A 40 1.59 15.19 9.53
CA ARG A 40 2.87 15.89 9.71
C ARG A 40 2.68 17.25 10.37
N SER A 41 3.76 17.79 10.95
CA SER A 41 3.78 19.17 11.44
C SER A 41 3.67 20.17 10.28
N LYS A 42 3.16 21.37 10.56
CA LYS A 42 3.16 22.49 9.59
C LYS A 42 4.49 23.23 9.53
N GLU A 43 5.43 22.89 10.42
CA GLU A 43 6.77 23.46 10.42
C GLU A 43 7.55 23.03 9.18
N ALA A 44 8.41 23.94 8.69
CA ALA A 44 9.30 23.67 7.58
C ALA A 44 10.22 22.48 7.91
N GLU A 45 10.52 21.65 6.92
CA GLU A 45 11.45 20.52 7.03
C GLU A 45 11.08 19.51 8.13
N SER A 46 9.77 19.34 8.38
CA SER A 46 9.29 18.37 9.37
C SER A 46 8.98 17.03 8.74
N ASP A 47 9.42 15.95 9.39
CA ASP A 47 9.05 14.60 8.98
C ASP A 47 7.61 14.26 9.37
N ALA A 48 6.98 13.34 8.64
CA ALA A 48 5.65 12.86 9.02
C ALA A 48 5.71 11.98 10.26
N MET A 49 4.71 12.13 11.13
CA MET A 49 4.52 11.26 12.29
C MET A 49 3.85 9.94 11.87
N VAL A 50 2.93 10.02 10.90
CA VAL A 50 2.22 8.88 10.32
C VAL A 50 2.18 9.04 8.81
N ARG A 51 2.48 7.96 8.10
CA ARG A 51 2.05 7.76 6.70
C ARG A 51 1.33 6.43 6.60
N ALA A 52 0.23 6.39 5.86
CA ALA A 52 -0.54 5.19 5.65
C ALA A 52 -1.01 5.12 4.19
N SER A 53 -0.92 3.95 3.58
CA SER A 53 -1.49 3.69 2.26
C SER A 53 -2.23 2.37 2.26
N CYS A 54 -3.33 2.29 1.50
CA CYS A 54 -3.99 1.00 1.32
C CYS A 54 -3.07 0.07 0.54
N ALA A 55 -2.87 -1.13 1.07
CA ALA A 55 -2.23 -2.25 0.41
C ALA A 55 -3.31 -3.17 -0.20
N LEU A 56 -2.85 -4.21 -0.92
CA LEU A 56 -3.77 -5.20 -1.48
C LEU A 56 -4.44 -6.01 -0.36
N GLN A 57 -5.59 -6.62 -0.66
CA GLN A 57 -6.26 -7.59 0.22
C GLN A 57 -6.68 -7.01 1.59
N GLY A 58 -7.15 -5.76 1.62
CA GLY A 58 -7.65 -5.16 2.87
C GLY A 58 -6.58 -4.94 3.94
N ARG A 59 -5.35 -4.61 3.51
CA ARG A 59 -4.23 -4.32 4.40
C ARG A 59 -3.83 -2.85 4.30
N ILE A 60 -3.16 -2.35 5.31
CA ILE A 60 -2.60 -0.99 5.33
C ILE A 60 -1.09 -1.10 5.49
N GLN A 61 -0.35 -0.46 4.58
CA GLN A 61 1.06 -0.19 4.80
C GLN A 61 1.16 1.02 5.72
N LEU A 62 1.68 0.80 6.92
CA LEU A 62 1.91 1.82 7.94
C LEU A 62 3.38 2.21 7.99
N ARG A 63 3.62 3.51 8.10
CA ARG A 63 4.92 4.11 8.39
C ARG A 63 4.77 5.06 9.58
N LEU A 64 5.52 4.81 10.63
CA LEU A 64 5.32 5.47 11.92
C LEU A 64 6.62 6.01 12.49
N GLY A 65 6.58 7.29 12.88
CA GLY A 65 7.55 7.87 13.79
C GLY A 65 8.81 8.48 13.19
N ALA A 66 8.81 8.83 11.91
CA ALA A 66 9.95 9.50 11.27
C ALA A 66 10.37 10.77 12.06
N TYR A 67 9.39 11.54 12.51
CA TYR A 67 9.60 12.78 13.29
C TYR A 67 10.48 12.60 14.53
N PHE A 68 10.42 11.45 15.19
CA PHE A 68 11.18 11.21 16.44
C PHE A 68 12.27 10.15 16.32
N GLY A 69 12.42 9.53 15.15
CA GLY A 69 13.40 8.48 14.86
C GLY A 69 13.03 7.13 15.48
N ILE A 70 12.88 6.11 14.64
CA ILE A 70 12.66 4.72 15.04
C ILE A 70 13.73 3.83 14.45
N GLY A 71 14.64 3.38 15.31
CA GLY A 71 15.76 2.52 14.89
C GLY A 71 16.83 3.28 14.12
N ARG A 72 17.65 2.52 13.38
CA ARG A 72 18.83 2.96 12.62
C ARG A 72 18.55 3.14 11.13
N GLY A 73 17.38 2.71 10.64
CA GLY A 73 17.01 2.79 9.22
C GLY A 73 17.58 1.67 8.36
N GLU A 74 18.18 0.63 8.95
CA GLU A 74 18.95 -0.42 8.26
C GLU A 74 18.13 -1.69 7.99
N GLY A 75 16.81 -1.65 8.22
CA GLY A 75 15.93 -2.81 8.08
C GLY A 75 15.87 -3.70 9.31
N GLU A 76 16.46 -3.29 10.44
CA GLU A 76 16.41 -4.06 11.67
C GLU A 76 14.99 -4.11 12.26
N PRO A 77 14.61 -5.20 12.94
CA PRO A 77 13.29 -5.33 13.53
C PRO A 77 13.10 -4.32 14.67
N VAL A 78 11.99 -3.62 14.62
CA VAL A 78 11.59 -2.61 15.61
C VAL A 78 10.15 -2.84 16.04
N SER A 79 9.82 -2.38 17.25
CA SER A 79 8.45 -2.39 17.75
C SER A 79 8.15 -1.11 18.50
N ILE A 80 6.94 -0.60 18.32
CA ILE A 80 6.42 0.56 19.05
C ILE A 80 5.05 0.19 19.62
N THR A 81 4.63 0.88 20.67
CA THR A 81 3.28 0.76 21.22
C THR A 81 2.49 2.02 20.89
N VAL A 82 1.29 1.85 20.34
CA VAL A 82 0.30 2.91 20.17
C VAL A 82 -0.68 2.86 21.34
N ASP A 83 -0.99 4.02 21.90
CA ASP A 83 -1.80 4.17 23.11
C ASP A 83 -2.83 5.29 22.90
N SER A 84 -4.12 4.99 23.16
CA SER A 84 -5.20 5.98 23.20
C SER A 84 -5.98 5.90 24.52
N GLY A 85 -5.23 5.89 25.64
CA GLY A 85 -5.70 5.85 27.02
C GLY A 85 -6.36 4.54 27.42
N ALA A 86 -7.48 4.20 26.79
CA ALA A 86 -8.25 2.99 27.07
C ALA A 86 -7.82 1.76 26.25
N LYS A 87 -7.08 1.98 25.15
CA LYS A 87 -6.61 0.93 24.25
C LYS A 87 -5.12 1.09 23.99
N THR A 88 -4.41 -0.03 23.96
CA THR A 88 -2.99 -0.09 23.60
C THR A 88 -2.76 -1.25 22.64
N ALA A 89 -1.90 -1.07 21.64
CA ALA A 89 -1.48 -2.14 20.75
C ALA A 89 -0.02 -1.95 20.34
N SER A 90 0.68 -3.04 20.06
CA SER A 90 2.06 -2.98 19.58
C SER A 90 2.12 -3.19 18.07
N VAL A 91 2.82 -2.29 17.39
CA VAL A 91 3.18 -2.46 15.98
C VAL A 91 4.58 -3.06 15.92
N LYS A 92 4.76 -4.09 15.10
CA LYS A 92 6.07 -4.68 14.80
C LYS A 92 6.34 -4.49 13.32
N GLY A 93 7.57 -4.13 13.00
CA GLY A 93 7.98 -3.87 11.63
C GLY A 93 9.49 -3.80 11.52
N VAL A 94 9.94 -3.12 10.47
CA VAL A 94 11.37 -2.89 10.22
C VAL A 94 11.64 -1.38 10.20
N SER A 95 12.82 -0.99 10.69
CA SER A 95 13.25 0.40 10.61
C SER A 95 13.73 0.72 9.20
N LYS A 96 13.31 1.86 8.65
CA LYS A 96 13.82 2.40 7.38
C LYS A 96 14.01 3.90 7.48
N PHE A 97 14.85 4.47 6.64
CA PHE A 97 14.86 5.91 6.41
C PHE A 97 13.50 6.38 5.90
N SER A 98 13.06 7.55 6.39
CA SER A 98 11.83 8.19 5.94
C SER A 98 11.98 8.70 4.51
N PRO A 99 10.88 8.89 3.77
CA PRO A 99 10.93 9.55 2.46
C PRO A 99 11.56 10.95 2.48
N ASP A 100 11.51 11.64 3.63
CA ASP A 100 12.05 12.99 3.81
C ASP A 100 13.45 12.98 4.45
N SER A 101 14.10 11.80 4.55
CA SER A 101 15.36 11.62 5.30
C SER A 101 16.53 12.42 4.75
N GLU A 102 16.49 12.82 3.48
CA GLU A 102 17.53 13.70 2.90
C GLU A 102 17.61 15.04 3.64
N MET A 103 16.48 15.54 4.13
CA MET A 103 16.38 16.81 4.85
C MET A 103 16.46 16.62 6.37
N THR A 104 15.86 15.54 6.89
CA THR A 104 15.64 15.37 8.34
C THR A 104 16.55 14.34 9.00
N GLY A 105 17.13 13.43 8.21
CA GLY A 105 17.78 12.20 8.73
C GLY A 105 16.82 11.23 9.43
N GLY A 106 15.50 11.41 9.29
CA GLY A 106 14.49 10.67 10.03
C GLY A 106 14.43 9.18 9.67
N THR A 107 14.15 8.35 10.67
CA THR A 107 13.92 6.90 10.53
C THR A 107 12.55 6.53 11.08
N GLU A 108 11.87 5.60 10.44
CA GLU A 108 10.50 5.20 10.74
C GLU A 108 10.34 3.68 10.78
N LEU A 109 9.35 3.23 11.55
CA LEU A 109 8.88 1.85 11.50
C LEU A 109 8.00 1.67 10.26
N VAL A 110 8.31 0.67 9.44
CA VAL A 110 7.47 0.25 8.31
C VAL A 110 6.86 -1.12 8.60
N ALA A 111 5.54 -1.22 8.51
CA ALA A 111 4.78 -2.44 8.75
C ALA A 111 3.58 -2.56 7.80
N GLU A 112 3.03 -3.77 7.69
CA GLU A 112 1.77 -4.02 7.00
C GLU A 112 0.79 -4.71 7.95
N VAL A 113 -0.34 -4.06 8.21
CA VAL A 113 -1.35 -4.53 9.17
C VAL A 113 -2.67 -4.81 8.48
N GLY A 114 -3.50 -5.68 9.07
CA GLY A 114 -4.88 -5.89 8.61
C GLY A 114 -5.77 -4.70 8.98
N LEU A 115 -6.86 -4.50 8.24
CA LEU A 115 -7.88 -3.48 8.57
C LEU A 115 -8.58 -3.73 9.91
N ASP A 116 -8.53 -4.96 10.41
CA ASP A 116 -9.07 -5.41 11.70
C ASP A 116 -8.04 -5.40 12.83
N ASP A 117 -6.78 -5.01 12.54
CA ASP A 117 -5.72 -4.94 13.54
C ASP A 117 -6.05 -3.85 14.58
N PRO A 118 -5.92 -4.13 15.90
CA PRO A 118 -6.14 -3.15 16.95
C PRO A 118 -5.35 -1.84 16.77
N VAL A 119 -4.21 -1.89 16.09
CA VAL A 119 -3.41 -0.71 15.75
C VAL A 119 -4.17 0.25 14.83
N VAL A 120 -4.88 -0.26 13.83
CA VAL A 120 -5.70 0.54 12.89
C VAL A 120 -6.82 1.22 13.65
N ASP A 121 -7.51 0.46 14.49
CA ASP A 121 -8.56 0.95 15.39
C ASP A 121 -8.09 2.10 16.29
N ILE A 122 -6.85 2.02 16.80
CA ILE A 122 -6.28 3.04 17.69
C ILE A 122 -5.83 4.27 16.88
N LEU A 123 -4.99 4.07 15.87
CA LEU A 123 -4.39 5.14 15.06
C LEU A 123 -5.43 5.98 14.34
N PHE A 124 -6.48 5.35 13.83
CA PHE A 124 -7.51 6.00 13.03
C PHE A 124 -8.84 6.18 13.77
N SER A 125 -8.81 6.11 15.10
CA SER A 125 -9.98 6.40 15.96
C SER A 125 -10.42 7.86 15.93
N GLY A 126 -9.58 8.75 15.40
CA GLY A 126 -9.73 10.21 15.53
C GLY A 126 -9.55 10.73 16.96
N ARG A 127 -9.13 9.88 17.90
CA ARG A 127 -8.76 10.29 19.26
C ARG A 127 -7.31 10.67 19.32
N GLN A 128 -6.93 11.23 20.46
CA GLN A 128 -5.52 11.44 20.76
C GLN A 128 -4.80 10.09 20.85
N VAL A 129 -3.64 9.99 20.17
CA VAL A 129 -2.78 8.81 20.20
C VAL A 129 -1.39 9.21 20.69
N THR A 130 -0.80 8.35 21.51
CA THR A 130 0.60 8.43 21.95
C THR A 130 1.36 7.25 21.36
N ILE A 131 2.54 7.52 20.78
CA ILE A 131 3.50 6.46 20.44
C ILE A 131 4.53 6.33 21.56
N VAL A 132 4.74 5.09 21.98
CA VAL A 132 5.74 4.70 22.97
C VAL A 132 6.78 3.84 22.28
N THR A 133 8.03 4.32 22.26
CA THR A 133 9.16 3.55 21.72
C THR A 133 9.76 2.62 22.78
N PRO A 134 10.60 1.63 22.43
CA PRO A 134 11.23 0.73 23.40
C PRO A 134 12.05 1.45 24.48
N GLY A 135 12.58 2.64 24.17
CA GLY A 135 13.25 3.54 25.13
C GLY A 135 12.30 4.35 26.00
N LYS A 136 10.99 4.07 25.97
CA LYS A 136 9.91 4.77 26.69
C LYS A 136 9.76 6.26 26.37
N LYS A 137 10.30 6.73 25.24
CA LYS A 137 9.97 8.06 24.72
C LYS A 137 8.49 8.03 24.31
N LYS A 138 7.71 8.95 24.89
CA LYS A 138 6.28 9.10 24.61
C LYS A 138 6.08 10.33 23.75
N GLU A 139 5.54 10.13 22.55
CA GLU A 139 5.27 11.22 21.62
C GLU A 139 3.79 11.29 21.30
N ARG A 140 3.24 12.49 21.35
CA ARG A 140 1.84 12.75 21.02
C ARG A 140 1.72 12.83 19.51
N LEU A 141 0.95 11.92 18.92
CA LEU A 141 0.93 11.73 17.47
C LEU A 141 -0.17 12.51 16.78
N LEU A 142 -1.32 12.65 17.43
CA LEU A 142 -2.53 13.19 16.84
C LEU A 142 -3.28 13.99 17.89
N ASP A 143 -3.59 15.25 17.57
CA ASP A 143 -4.73 15.93 18.16
C ASP A 143 -5.95 15.62 17.28
N ALA A 144 -7.09 15.39 17.93
CA ALA A 144 -8.28 14.74 17.38
C ALA A 144 -8.54 15.08 15.89
N ASP A 145 -8.73 14.05 15.06
CA ASP A 145 -9.17 14.17 13.66
C ASP A 145 -10.59 14.71 13.61
N ALA A 146 -10.73 16.01 13.90
CA ALA A 146 -12.00 16.72 13.88
C ALA A 146 -12.61 16.75 12.47
N SER A 147 -11.81 16.45 11.44
CA SER A 147 -12.20 16.43 10.04
C SER A 147 -12.78 15.10 9.54
N GLY A 148 -12.65 14.00 10.29
CA GLY A 148 -13.09 12.67 9.86
C GLY A 148 -12.26 12.04 8.72
N VAL A 149 -11.08 12.60 8.44
CA VAL A 149 -10.20 12.17 7.35
C VAL A 149 -9.67 10.75 7.57
N THR A 150 -9.34 10.41 8.81
CA THR A 150 -8.85 9.06 9.20
C THR A 150 -9.93 8.00 8.99
N LYS A 151 -11.18 8.31 9.35
CA LYS A 151 -12.31 7.43 9.09
C LYS A 151 -12.52 7.21 7.60
N LYS A 152 -12.52 8.29 6.81
CA LYS A 152 -12.66 8.19 5.35
C LYS A 152 -11.55 7.35 4.73
N PHE A 153 -10.30 7.52 5.18
CA PHE A 153 -9.18 6.70 4.72
C PHE A 153 -9.40 5.20 4.97
N VAL A 154 -9.82 4.82 6.17
CA VAL A 154 -10.10 3.42 6.51
C VAL A 154 -11.26 2.86 5.66
N ASP A 155 -12.31 3.65 5.44
CA ASP A 155 -13.43 3.26 4.59
C ASP A 155 -13.01 3.09 3.12
N ASP A 156 -12.17 4.00 2.60
CA ASP A 156 -11.61 3.91 1.25
C ASP A 156 -10.70 2.67 1.08
N CYS A 157 -10.01 2.21 2.14
CA CYS A 157 -9.25 0.95 2.12
C CYS A 157 -10.13 -0.31 2.19
N ARG A 158 -11.33 -0.25 2.79
CA ARG A 158 -12.28 -1.38 2.85
C ARG A 158 -12.96 -1.66 1.51
N GLY A 159 -13.14 -0.62 0.68
CA GLY A 159 -13.80 -0.72 -0.62
C GLY A 159 -12.93 -1.29 -1.75
N ARG A 160 -11.74 -1.81 -1.45
CA ARG A 160 -10.76 -2.33 -2.41
C ARG A 160 -10.37 -3.77 -2.10
#